data_AF-A0A7C5DSF9-F1
#
_entry.id   AF-A0A7C5DSF9-F1
#
_cell.length_a   1.000
_cell.length_b   1.000
_cell.length_c   1.000
_cell.angle_alpha   90.00
_cell.angle_beta   90.00
_cell.angle_gamma   90.00
#
_symmetry.space_group_name_H-M   'P 1'
#
loop_
_entity.id
_entity.type
_entity.pdbx_description
1 polymer ?
#
loop_
_entity_poly.entity_id
_entity_poly.type
_entity_poly.pdbx_seq_one_letter_code
_entity_poly.pdbx_strand_id
1 'polypeptide(L)'
;MIIPKDETTGLFEQHEGFFKLPHYDIDSISQEEIPIEHNWAQTRRYRYDMIKQPDVLLFLFLHSSEYSEQVKKINYEYYTPRCMHESSLSPSIHSILAAELGKHEEASAFYAYATRLDLDDYNRNTHQGLHMTSMAGAWLNVIYGFGGMRCDGDQLAFKPSMPKKWDSLSFRILYKGSTLCVKMDKKNITLSIDQDEPLAVEVFGKSIELTRQETSIPMPADRCA
;
A
#
# COMPACT_ATOMS: atom_id res chain seq x y z
N MET A 1 -12.01 -24.45 7.17
CA MET A 1 -12.01 -22.99 6.96
C MET A 1 -12.26 -22.75 5.49
N ILE A 2 -13.21 -21.90 5.13
CA ILE A 2 -13.51 -21.55 3.73
C ILE A 2 -12.71 -20.29 3.40
N ILE A 3 -11.91 -20.33 2.33
CA ILE A 3 -11.27 -19.16 1.73
C ILE A 3 -11.96 -18.97 0.38
N PRO A 4 -12.84 -17.97 0.22
CA PRO A 4 -13.65 -17.83 -0.98
C PRO A 4 -12.81 -17.22 -2.11
N LYS A 5 -12.04 -18.07 -2.79
CA LYS A 5 -11.22 -17.70 -3.95
C LYS A 5 -11.78 -18.36 -5.20
N ASP A 6 -12.00 -17.57 -6.25
CA ASP A 6 -12.23 -18.11 -7.58
C ASP A 6 -10.90 -18.64 -8.12
N GLU A 7 -10.79 -19.96 -8.30
CA GLU A 7 -9.56 -20.59 -8.79
C GLU A 7 -9.23 -20.28 -10.26
N THR A 8 -10.21 -19.82 -11.04
CA THR A 8 -10.01 -19.46 -12.45
C THR A 8 -9.44 -18.04 -12.55
N THR A 9 -10.02 -17.10 -11.81
CA THR A 9 -9.64 -15.68 -11.90
C THR A 9 -8.61 -15.27 -10.85
N GLY A 10 -8.47 -16.01 -9.75
CA GLY A 10 -7.64 -15.62 -8.61
C GLY A 10 -8.27 -14.51 -7.74
N LEU A 11 -9.52 -14.14 -8.00
CA LEU A 11 -10.25 -13.14 -7.24
C LEU A 11 -10.76 -13.75 -5.92
N PHE A 12 -10.50 -13.08 -4.81
CA PHE A 12 -11.11 -13.43 -3.54
C PHE A 12 -12.45 -12.72 -3.41
N GLU A 13 -13.49 -13.41 -3.00
CA GLU A 13 -14.77 -12.81 -2.62
C GLU A 13 -14.68 -12.27 -1.19
N GLN A 14 -15.04 -11.01 -0.95
CA GLN A 14 -14.90 -10.40 0.39
C GLN A 14 -15.70 -11.16 1.47
N HIS A 15 -16.90 -11.62 1.12
CA HIS A 15 -17.71 -12.52 1.93
C HIS A 15 -18.67 -13.30 1.02
N GLU A 16 -19.22 -14.41 1.49
CA GLU A 16 -20.16 -15.22 0.70
C GLU A 16 -21.32 -14.39 0.13
N GLY A 17 -21.40 -14.29 -1.20
CA GLY A 17 -22.44 -13.55 -1.90
C GLY A 17 -22.11 -12.08 -2.21
N PHE A 18 -20.91 -11.59 -1.87
CA PHE A 18 -20.47 -10.23 -2.22
C PHE A 18 -20.56 -9.99 -3.74
N PHE A 19 -20.16 -10.96 -4.57
CA PHE A 19 -20.24 -10.82 -6.03
C PHE A 19 -21.67 -10.72 -6.58
N LYS A 20 -22.68 -11.04 -5.76
CA LYS A 20 -24.10 -10.96 -6.12
C LYS A 20 -24.73 -9.64 -5.67
N LEU A 21 -24.00 -8.79 -4.92
CA LEU A 21 -24.51 -7.49 -4.52
C LEU A 21 -24.68 -6.60 -5.76
N PRO A 22 -25.77 -5.80 -5.82
CA PRO A 22 -25.93 -4.77 -6.84
C PRO A 22 -24.69 -3.86 -6.90
N HIS A 23 -24.18 -3.65 -8.11
CA HIS A 23 -23.09 -2.72 -8.31
C HIS A 23 -23.55 -1.29 -8.09
N TYR A 24 -22.77 -0.50 -7.35
CA TYR A 24 -22.94 0.94 -7.24
C TYR A 24 -21.66 1.66 -7.69
N ASP A 25 -21.81 2.52 -8.68
CA ASP A 25 -20.71 3.37 -9.14
C ASP A 25 -20.44 4.48 -8.12
N ILE A 26 -19.35 4.36 -7.37
CA ILE A 26 -18.99 5.31 -6.30
C ILE A 26 -18.65 6.69 -6.85
N ASP A 27 -18.18 6.79 -8.09
CA ASP A 27 -17.83 8.06 -8.73
C ASP A 27 -19.09 8.85 -9.12
N SER A 28 -20.25 8.20 -9.14
CA SER A 28 -21.55 8.84 -9.37
C SER A 28 -22.15 9.53 -8.13
N ILE A 29 -21.55 9.32 -6.94
CA ILE A 29 -22.03 9.90 -5.69
C ILE A 29 -21.72 11.40 -5.66
N SER A 30 -22.74 12.20 -5.37
CA SER A 30 -22.57 13.65 -5.32
C SER A 30 -21.73 14.08 -4.10
N GLN A 31 -20.98 15.18 -4.24
CA GLN A 31 -20.16 15.73 -3.14
C GLN A 31 -20.98 16.19 -1.92
N GLU A 32 -22.27 16.44 -2.12
CA GLU A 32 -23.24 16.79 -1.06
C GLU A 32 -23.59 15.57 -0.20
N GLU A 33 -23.49 14.35 -0.75
CA GLU A 33 -23.76 13.10 -0.03
C GLU A 33 -22.53 12.59 0.75
N ILE A 34 -21.35 13.18 0.59
CA ILE A 34 -20.12 12.78 1.28
C ILE A 34 -19.95 13.57 2.59
N PRO A 35 -19.68 12.90 3.74
CA PRO A 35 -19.49 11.45 3.91
C PRO A 35 -20.80 10.66 3.92
N ILE A 36 -20.84 9.53 3.20
CA ILE A 36 -22.03 8.68 3.10
C ILE A 36 -22.38 8.04 4.44
N GLU A 37 -21.40 7.90 5.35
CA GLU A 37 -21.63 7.43 6.72
C GLU A 37 -22.70 8.27 7.45
N HIS A 38 -22.70 9.59 7.24
CA HIS A 38 -23.65 10.52 7.87
C HIS A 38 -24.91 10.75 7.05
N ASN A 39 -24.82 10.68 5.72
CA ASN A 39 -25.91 11.06 4.83
C ASN A 39 -26.80 9.89 4.40
N TRP A 40 -26.31 8.64 4.48
CA TRP A 40 -27.07 7.46 4.04
C TRP A 40 -27.40 6.51 5.19
N ALA A 41 -28.64 6.01 5.17
CA ALA A 41 -29.07 4.94 6.07
C ALA A 41 -28.16 3.71 5.91
N GLN A 42 -27.78 3.09 7.03
CA GLN A 42 -26.94 1.89 7.05
C GLN A 42 -27.51 0.76 6.16
N THR A 43 -28.84 0.58 6.19
CA THR A 43 -29.53 -0.43 5.38
C THR A 43 -29.43 -0.20 3.88
N ARG A 44 -29.20 1.05 3.43
CA ARG A 44 -28.88 1.36 2.03
C ARG A 44 -27.44 0.94 1.72
N ARG A 45 -26.47 1.36 2.55
CA ARG A 45 -25.04 1.13 2.32
C ARG A 45 -24.67 -0.36 2.25
N TYR A 46 -25.22 -1.19 3.13
CA TYR A 46 -24.89 -2.62 3.19
C TYR A 46 -25.50 -3.49 2.07
N ARG A 47 -26.23 -2.89 1.12
CA ARG A 47 -26.90 -3.62 0.03
C ARG A 47 -26.24 -3.45 -1.34
N TYR A 48 -25.08 -2.80 -1.39
CA TYR A 48 -24.30 -2.60 -2.61
C TYR A 48 -22.89 -3.16 -2.44
N ASP A 49 -22.16 -3.34 -3.53
CA ASP A 49 -20.75 -3.76 -3.55
C ASP A 49 -19.76 -2.65 -3.15
N MET A 50 -20.22 -1.66 -2.37
CA MET A 50 -19.41 -0.55 -1.87
C MET A 50 -18.66 -0.95 -0.61
N ILE A 51 -17.41 -0.51 -0.50
CA ILE A 51 -16.49 -0.89 0.57
C ILE A 51 -15.98 0.37 1.27
N LYS A 52 -15.93 0.36 2.60
CA LYS A 52 -15.41 1.50 3.39
C LYS A 52 -13.88 1.65 3.23
N GLN A 53 -13.17 0.52 3.28
CA GLN A 53 -11.70 0.45 3.40
C GLN A 53 -11.19 -0.95 2.96
N PRO A 54 -9.87 -1.13 2.72
CA PRO A 54 -9.27 -2.42 2.41
C PRO A 54 -9.76 -3.53 3.32
N ASP A 55 -10.27 -4.59 2.70
CA ASP A 55 -10.66 -5.84 3.32
C ASP A 55 -9.85 -6.97 2.68
N VAL A 56 -10.24 -7.39 1.46
CA VAL A 56 -9.42 -8.32 0.65
C VAL A 56 -8.01 -7.78 0.41
N LEU A 57 -7.92 -6.51 0.05
CA LEU A 57 -6.62 -5.85 -0.17
C LEU A 57 -5.77 -5.77 1.09
N LEU A 58 -6.37 -5.78 2.28
CA LEU A 58 -5.61 -5.72 3.53
C LEU A 58 -4.87 -7.03 3.77
N PHE A 59 -5.52 -8.19 3.64
CA PHE A 59 -4.80 -9.46 3.86
C PHE A 59 -3.76 -9.71 2.76
N LEU A 60 -4.03 -9.29 1.51
CA LEU A 60 -3.05 -9.35 0.42
C LEU A 60 -1.81 -8.48 0.68
N PHE A 61 -1.97 -7.39 1.44
CA PHE A 61 -0.84 -6.59 1.90
C PHE A 61 -0.11 -7.24 3.08
N LEU A 62 -0.84 -7.78 4.06
CA LEU A 62 -0.26 -8.38 5.26
C LEU A 62 0.49 -9.69 4.98
N HIS A 63 0.06 -10.44 3.97
CA HIS A 63 0.65 -11.70 3.51
C HIS A 63 1.15 -11.57 2.06
N SER A 64 1.77 -10.43 1.75
CA SER A 64 2.20 -10.07 0.40
C SER A 64 3.12 -11.10 -0.26
N SER A 65 3.99 -11.76 0.51
CA SER A 65 4.94 -12.77 0.04
C SER A 65 4.25 -14.07 -0.41
N GLU A 66 3.05 -14.36 0.10
CA GLU A 66 2.29 -15.57 -0.20
C GLU A 66 1.51 -15.48 -1.52
N TYR A 67 1.35 -14.26 -2.07
CA TYR A 67 0.55 -14.02 -3.26
C TYR A 67 1.37 -13.46 -4.42
N SER A 68 1.12 -13.98 -5.62
CA SER A 68 1.75 -13.48 -6.84
C SER A 68 1.31 -12.04 -7.15
N GLU A 69 2.16 -11.31 -7.87
CA GLU A 69 1.84 -9.97 -8.37
C GLU A 69 0.53 -9.96 -9.19
N GLN A 70 0.28 -11.04 -9.95
CA GLN A 70 -0.94 -11.18 -10.75
C GLN A 70 -2.21 -11.31 -9.89
N VAL A 71 -2.16 -12.09 -8.80
CA VAL A 71 -3.30 -12.22 -7.87
C VAL A 71 -3.56 -10.87 -7.19
N LYS A 72 -2.51 -10.20 -6.71
CA LYS A 72 -2.61 -8.86 -6.13
C LYS A 72 -3.21 -7.87 -7.12
N LYS A 73 -2.78 -7.91 -8.40
CA LYS A 73 -3.28 -7.04 -9.46
C LYS A 73 -4.78 -7.21 -9.72
N ILE A 74 -5.24 -8.45 -9.90
CA ILE A 74 -6.66 -8.72 -10.21
C ILE A 74 -7.56 -8.25 -9.06
N ASN A 75 -7.16 -8.54 -7.81
CA ASN A 75 -7.92 -8.10 -6.65
C ASN A 75 -7.87 -6.57 -6.49
N TYR A 76 -6.71 -5.93 -6.71
CA TYR A 76 -6.58 -4.48 -6.70
C TYR A 76 -7.52 -3.82 -7.71
N GLU A 77 -7.50 -4.27 -8.96
CA GLU A 77 -8.33 -3.70 -10.03
C GLU A 77 -9.83 -3.94 -9.79
N TYR A 78 -10.19 -5.00 -9.09
CA TYR A 78 -11.58 -5.27 -8.70
C TYR A 78 -12.03 -4.40 -7.51
N TYR A 79 -11.23 -4.30 -6.46
CA TYR A 79 -11.65 -3.72 -5.18
C TYR A 79 -11.40 -2.22 -5.05
N THR A 80 -10.37 -1.68 -5.69
CA THR A 80 -10.08 -0.23 -5.66
C THR A 80 -11.25 0.64 -6.13
N PRO A 81 -11.89 0.39 -7.30
CA PRO A 81 -13.03 1.21 -7.75
C PRO A 81 -14.31 1.02 -6.92
N ARG A 82 -14.30 0.12 -5.93
CA ARG A 82 -15.42 -0.13 -5.01
C ARG A 82 -15.19 0.49 -3.64
N CYS A 83 -14.01 1.03 -3.38
CA CYS A 83 -13.61 1.53 -2.07
C CYS A 83 -13.87 3.04 -1.94
N MET A 84 -14.71 3.42 -0.99
CA MET A 84 -15.07 4.82 -0.67
C MET A 84 -13.97 5.59 0.07
N HIS A 85 -13.00 4.87 0.65
CA HIS A 85 -11.91 5.44 1.44
C HIS A 85 -12.34 6.31 2.65
N GLU A 86 -13.54 6.10 3.20
CA GLU A 86 -14.04 6.81 4.41
C GLU A 86 -13.33 6.41 5.72
N SER A 87 -12.26 5.62 5.62
CA SER A 87 -11.38 5.28 6.74
C SER A 87 -9.99 5.80 6.44
N SER A 88 -9.38 6.46 7.42
CA SER A 88 -8.03 7.02 7.29
C SER A 88 -6.92 6.00 7.00
N LEU A 89 -7.16 4.71 7.27
CA LEU A 89 -6.24 3.61 6.95
C LEU A 89 -6.26 3.25 5.45
N SER A 90 -7.37 3.54 4.78
CA SER A 90 -7.65 3.03 3.44
C SER A 90 -6.65 3.48 2.36
N PRO A 91 -6.31 4.78 2.26
CA PRO A 91 -5.48 5.29 1.18
C PRO A 91 -4.04 4.76 1.24
N SER A 92 -3.47 4.56 2.43
CA SER A 92 -2.09 4.07 2.55
C SER A 92 -1.92 2.66 1.98
N ILE A 93 -2.88 1.75 2.22
CA ILE A 93 -2.81 0.38 1.70
C ILE A 93 -2.96 0.36 0.18
N HIS A 94 -3.90 1.16 -0.37
CA HIS A 94 -4.06 1.27 -1.82
C HIS A 94 -2.80 1.85 -2.48
N SER A 95 -2.19 2.86 -1.88
CA SER A 95 -0.94 3.44 -2.37
C SER A 95 0.21 2.42 -2.37
N ILE A 96 0.36 1.63 -1.31
CA ILE A 96 1.39 0.58 -1.21
C ILE A 96 1.22 -0.46 -2.31
N LEU A 97 -0.01 -0.96 -2.52
CA LEU A 97 -0.30 -1.94 -3.55
C LEU A 97 -0.14 -1.34 -4.96
N ALA A 98 -0.57 -0.10 -5.18
CA ALA A 98 -0.36 0.61 -6.45
C ALA A 98 1.13 0.73 -6.78
N ALA A 99 1.97 1.10 -5.80
CA ALA A 99 3.42 1.21 -5.97
C ALA A 99 4.06 -0.16 -6.26
N GLU A 100 3.58 -1.22 -5.61
CA GLU A 100 4.02 -2.59 -5.87
C GLU A 100 3.72 -2.99 -7.33
N LEU A 101 2.50 -2.73 -7.78
CA LEU A 101 1.94 -3.08 -9.09
C LEU A 101 2.37 -2.15 -10.25
N GLY A 102 3.26 -1.18 -9.99
CA GLY A 102 3.74 -0.23 -11.01
C GLY A 102 2.72 0.84 -11.43
N LYS A 103 1.63 1.02 -10.67
CA LYS A 103 0.61 2.06 -10.87
C LYS A 103 1.06 3.37 -10.20
N HIS A 104 2.18 3.92 -10.67
CA HIS A 104 2.94 4.98 -9.97
C HIS A 104 2.16 6.29 -9.74
N GLU A 105 1.35 6.71 -10.71
CA GLU A 105 0.52 7.92 -10.57
C GLU A 105 -0.57 7.75 -9.52
N GLU A 106 -1.24 6.59 -9.53
CA GLU A 106 -2.26 6.21 -8.56
C GLU A 106 -1.67 6.07 -7.15
N ALA A 107 -0.50 5.44 -7.04
CA ALA A 107 0.24 5.36 -5.79
C ALA A 107 0.53 6.77 -5.22
N SER A 108 1.00 7.69 -6.07
CA SER A 108 1.29 9.07 -5.68
C SER A 108 0.04 9.84 -5.25
N ALA A 109 -1.10 9.62 -5.93
CA ALA A 109 -2.38 10.24 -5.56
C ALA A 109 -2.87 9.76 -4.20
N PHE A 110 -2.88 8.44 -3.95
CA PHE A 110 -3.25 7.89 -2.65
C PHE A 110 -2.27 8.29 -1.53
N TYR A 111 -0.97 8.41 -1.83
CA TYR A 111 0.01 8.93 -0.87
C TYR A 111 -0.28 10.39 -0.48
N ALA A 112 -0.59 11.25 -1.46
CA ALA A 112 -0.95 12.64 -1.20
C ALA A 112 -2.19 12.72 -0.29
N TYR A 113 -3.21 11.91 -0.57
CA TYR A 113 -4.39 11.81 0.30
C TYR A 113 -4.01 11.35 1.72
N ALA A 114 -3.26 10.25 1.86
CA ALA A 114 -2.90 9.69 3.17
C ALA A 114 -2.10 10.66 4.06
N THR A 115 -1.19 11.43 3.44
CA THR A 115 -0.27 12.35 4.15
C THR A 115 -0.86 13.72 4.41
N ARG A 116 -1.93 14.09 3.71
CA ARG A 116 -2.61 15.38 3.86
C ARG A 116 -4.02 15.28 4.42
N LEU A 117 -4.44 14.10 4.88
CA LEU A 117 -5.80 13.84 5.38
C LEU A 117 -6.26 14.89 6.39
N ASP A 118 -5.49 15.08 7.47
CA ASP A 118 -5.82 16.08 8.51
C ASP A 118 -5.49 17.52 8.08
N LEU A 119 -4.49 17.72 7.22
CA LEU A 119 -4.07 19.05 6.78
C LEU A 119 -5.09 19.71 5.84
N ASP A 120 -5.73 18.90 5.00
CA ASP A 120 -6.72 19.34 4.01
C ASP A 120 -8.16 18.93 4.38
N ASP A 121 -8.35 18.34 5.57
CA ASP A 121 -9.63 17.85 6.11
C ASP A 121 -10.43 16.99 5.13
N TYR A 122 -9.76 16.05 4.46
CA TYR A 122 -10.37 15.20 3.42
C TYR A 122 -11.62 14.44 3.89
N ASN A 123 -11.62 13.99 5.16
CA ASN A 123 -12.74 13.27 5.76
C ASN A 123 -13.78 14.18 6.43
N ARG A 124 -13.58 15.52 6.41
CA ARG A 124 -14.49 16.52 6.99
C ARG A 124 -14.78 16.30 8.49
N ASN A 125 -13.82 15.72 9.20
CA ASN A 125 -13.96 15.30 10.59
C ASN A 125 -12.71 15.56 11.43
N THR A 126 -11.71 16.30 10.92
CA THR A 126 -10.48 16.63 11.67
C THR A 126 -10.76 17.42 12.95
N HIS A 127 -11.89 18.15 13.00
CA HIS A 127 -12.37 18.83 14.21
C HIS A 127 -12.65 17.87 15.39
N GLN A 128 -12.80 16.57 15.14
CA GLN A 128 -13.02 15.54 16.17
C GLN A 128 -11.70 15.00 16.74
N GLY A 129 -10.56 15.32 16.12
CA GLY A 129 -9.24 14.85 16.49
C GLY A 129 -8.40 14.43 15.29
N LEU A 130 -7.10 14.25 15.52
CA LEU A 130 -6.13 13.85 14.50
C LEU A 130 -6.22 12.34 14.23
N HIS A 131 -6.03 11.94 12.98
CA HIS A 131 -6.08 10.53 12.57
C HIS A 131 -4.70 9.87 12.75
N MET A 132 -4.40 9.44 13.97
CA MET A 132 -3.11 8.82 14.32
C MET A 132 -2.73 7.63 13.42
N THR A 133 -3.71 6.82 12.99
CA THR A 133 -3.50 5.72 12.05
C THR A 133 -3.14 6.20 10.65
N SER A 134 -3.65 7.35 10.19
CA SER A 134 -3.25 7.98 8.93
C SER A 134 -1.78 8.40 8.97
N MET A 135 -1.34 8.97 10.10
CA MET A 135 0.04 9.39 10.29
C MET A 135 1.00 8.20 10.27
N ALA A 136 0.64 7.08 10.92
CA ALA A 136 1.36 5.83 10.78
C ALA A 136 1.32 5.30 9.33
N GLY A 137 0.18 5.43 8.67
CA GLY A 137 -0.01 5.10 7.25
C GLY A 137 0.91 5.87 6.31
N ALA A 138 1.20 7.14 6.59
CA ALA A 138 2.15 7.94 5.83
C ALA A 138 3.56 7.32 5.86
N TRP A 139 4.03 6.92 7.05
CA TRP A 139 5.31 6.24 7.21
C TRP A 139 5.33 4.86 6.53
N LEU A 140 4.27 4.07 6.72
CA LEU A 140 4.13 2.76 6.07
C LEU A 140 4.21 2.89 4.56
N ASN A 141 3.57 3.91 4.00
CA ASN A 141 3.54 4.11 2.56
C ASN A 141 4.92 4.46 1.99
N VAL A 142 5.71 5.29 2.69
CA VAL A 142 7.09 5.56 2.30
C VAL A 142 7.92 4.28 2.24
N ILE A 143 7.79 3.40 3.23
CA ILE A 143 8.70 2.25 3.39
C ILE A 143 8.19 1.01 2.65
N TYR A 144 6.94 0.60 2.88
CA TYR A 144 6.34 -0.55 2.21
C TYR A 144 5.87 -0.21 0.79
N GLY A 145 5.51 1.03 0.51
CA GLY A 145 5.11 1.46 -0.84
C GLY A 145 6.33 1.80 -1.69
N PHE A 146 6.87 3.00 -1.53
CA PHE A 146 7.98 3.49 -2.38
C PHE A 146 9.31 2.82 -2.09
N GLY A 147 9.63 2.53 -0.83
CA GLY A 147 10.77 1.71 -0.46
C GLY A 147 10.61 0.24 -0.89
N GLY A 148 9.37 -0.19 -1.18
CA GLY A 148 9.05 -1.55 -1.60
C GLY A 148 9.47 -2.61 -0.59
N MET A 149 9.51 -2.26 0.69
CA MET A 149 9.95 -3.17 1.75
C MET A 149 8.89 -4.23 2.05
N ARG A 150 9.30 -5.49 2.24
CA ARG A 150 8.48 -6.58 2.78
C ARG A 150 9.24 -7.30 3.90
N CYS A 151 8.50 -7.77 4.90
CA CYS A 151 9.06 -8.41 6.10
C CYS A 151 8.33 -9.70 6.51
N ASP A 152 7.38 -10.14 5.70
CA ASP A 152 6.54 -11.33 5.84
C ASP A 152 7.16 -12.56 5.15
N GLY A 153 8.47 -12.55 4.89
CA GLY A 153 9.26 -13.66 4.38
C GLY A 153 10.47 -13.97 5.26
N ASP A 154 11.37 -14.82 4.79
CA ASP A 154 12.54 -15.29 5.56
C ASP A 154 13.54 -14.17 5.92
N GLN A 155 13.63 -13.16 5.05
CA GLN A 155 14.47 -11.97 5.22
C GLN A 155 13.76 -10.72 4.70
N LEU A 156 14.26 -9.54 5.06
CA LEU A 156 13.74 -8.29 4.48
C LEU A 156 13.96 -8.29 2.97
N ALA A 157 12.94 -7.90 2.22
CA ALA A 157 13.00 -7.74 0.78
C ALA A 157 12.69 -6.29 0.38
N PHE A 158 13.35 -5.80 -0.67
CA PHE A 158 13.18 -4.47 -1.23
C PHE A 158 12.93 -4.54 -2.75
N LYS A 159 11.78 -4.00 -3.18
CA LYS A 159 11.45 -3.74 -4.58
C LYS A 159 11.03 -2.28 -4.74
N PRO A 160 11.95 -1.32 -4.56
CA PRO A 160 11.63 0.11 -4.52
C PRO A 160 10.95 0.60 -5.81
N SER A 161 10.20 1.68 -5.70
CA SER A 161 9.62 2.46 -6.78
C SER A 161 9.79 3.95 -6.50
N MET A 162 10.28 4.72 -7.47
CA MET A 162 10.51 6.15 -7.31
C MET A 162 9.39 6.98 -7.96
N PRO A 163 8.65 7.80 -7.19
CA PRO A 163 7.70 8.75 -7.74
C PRO A 163 8.37 9.76 -8.68
N LYS A 164 7.68 10.12 -9.77
CA LYS A 164 8.20 11.04 -10.79
C LYS A 164 8.67 12.38 -10.22
N LYS A 165 7.94 12.90 -9.23
CA LYS A 165 8.18 14.20 -8.58
C LYS A 165 9.30 14.18 -7.55
N TRP A 166 9.85 13.02 -7.20
CA TRP A 166 10.90 12.88 -6.19
C TRP A 166 12.25 12.67 -6.86
N ASP A 167 13.27 13.35 -6.34
CA ASP A 167 14.65 13.16 -6.79
C ASP A 167 15.32 12.00 -6.04
N SER A 168 15.01 11.87 -4.74
CA SER A 168 15.53 10.82 -3.89
C SER A 168 14.62 10.57 -2.68
N LEU A 169 14.80 9.40 -2.07
CA LEU A 169 14.19 9.00 -0.81
C LEU A 169 15.27 8.37 0.08
N SER A 170 15.26 8.67 1.38
CA SER A 170 16.08 7.95 2.34
C SER A 170 15.32 7.69 3.63
N PHE A 171 15.56 6.53 4.23
CA PHE A 171 14.98 6.13 5.50
C PHE A 171 15.89 5.16 6.25
N ARG A 172 15.57 4.94 7.52
CA ARG A 172 16.28 4.01 8.40
C ARG A 172 15.28 3.11 9.11
N ILE A 173 15.64 1.84 9.25
CA ILE A 173 14.85 0.87 10.02
C ILE A 173 15.77 0.05 10.92
N LEU A 174 15.24 -0.38 12.06
CA LEU A 174 15.93 -1.32 12.95
C LEU A 174 15.53 -2.75 12.56
N TYR A 175 16.50 -3.58 12.20
CA TYR A 175 16.28 -4.99 11.84
C TYR A 175 17.37 -5.86 12.42
N LYS A 176 16.98 -6.92 13.15
CA LYS A 176 17.90 -7.85 13.83
C LYS A 176 19.00 -7.15 14.67
N GLY A 177 18.65 -6.03 15.30
CA GLY A 177 19.58 -5.27 16.15
C GLY A 177 20.44 -4.23 15.43
N SER A 178 20.39 -4.15 14.09
CA SER A 178 21.11 -3.15 13.30
C SER A 178 20.20 -2.11 12.68
N THR A 179 20.66 -0.87 12.63
CA THR A 179 20.08 0.19 11.81
C THR A 179 20.48 -0.02 10.35
N LEU A 180 19.54 -0.49 9.54
CA LEU A 180 19.65 -0.48 8.09
C LEU A 180 19.36 0.93 7.57
N CYS A 181 20.32 1.50 6.84
CA CYS A 181 20.17 2.78 6.14
C CYS A 181 19.90 2.52 4.66
N VAL A 182 18.76 3.01 4.17
CA VAL A 182 18.35 2.90 2.76
C VAL A 182 18.31 4.28 2.15
N LYS A 183 18.96 4.44 1.00
CA LYS A 183 18.89 5.62 0.14
C LYS A 183 18.54 5.17 -1.26
N MET A 184 17.69 5.88 -1.96
CA MET A 184 17.36 5.56 -3.34
C MET A 184 17.13 6.85 -4.13
N ASP A 185 17.56 6.84 -5.38
CA ASP A 185 17.25 7.86 -6.39
C ASP A 185 16.69 7.16 -7.65
N LYS A 186 16.55 7.87 -8.76
CA LYS A 186 16.06 7.29 -10.03
C LYS A 186 17.03 6.31 -10.70
N LYS A 187 18.27 6.21 -10.20
CA LYS A 187 19.36 5.43 -10.79
C LYS A 187 19.76 4.24 -9.94
N ASN A 188 19.80 4.38 -8.61
CA ASN A 188 20.27 3.34 -7.71
C ASN A 188 19.49 3.30 -6.39
N ILE A 189 19.48 2.12 -5.76
CA ILE A 189 19.25 1.93 -4.34
C ILE A 189 20.59 1.61 -3.67
N THR A 190 20.89 2.32 -2.58
CA THR A 190 22.08 2.15 -1.75
C THR A 190 21.68 1.72 -0.35
N LEU A 191 22.27 0.62 0.13
CA LEU A 191 22.00 0.04 1.44
C LEU A 191 23.29 -0.10 2.26
N SER A 192 23.20 0.11 3.57
CA SER A 192 24.30 -0.13 4.53
C SER A 192 23.74 -0.42 5.91
N ILE A 193 24.51 -1.10 6.74
CA ILE A 193 24.16 -1.41 8.13
C ILE A 193 25.15 -0.77 9.11
N ASP A 194 24.77 -0.62 10.37
CA ASP A 194 25.59 -0.01 11.42
C ASP A 194 26.27 -1.01 12.38
N GLN A 195 26.25 -2.30 12.04
CA GLN A 195 26.92 -3.38 12.77
C GLN A 195 28.04 -4.03 11.95
N ASP A 196 28.88 -4.82 12.61
CA ASP A 196 30.01 -5.50 11.96
C ASP A 196 29.60 -6.84 11.33
N GLU A 197 28.64 -7.54 11.93
CA GLU A 197 28.10 -8.78 11.40
C GLU A 197 27.29 -8.53 10.12
N PRO A 198 27.59 -9.23 9.01
CA PRO A 198 26.84 -9.05 7.79
C PRO A 198 25.36 -9.43 7.92
N LEU A 199 24.50 -8.75 7.19
CA LEU A 199 23.05 -8.94 7.22
C LEU A 199 22.52 -9.23 5.81
N ALA A 200 21.90 -10.40 5.62
CA ALA A 200 21.26 -10.74 4.36
C ALA A 200 19.91 -10.03 4.19
N VAL A 201 19.71 -9.42 3.03
CA VAL A 201 18.44 -8.88 2.55
C VAL A 201 18.23 -9.28 1.09
N GLU A 202 17.00 -9.20 0.61
CA GLU A 202 16.70 -9.36 -0.80
C GLU A 202 16.49 -7.99 -1.46
N VAL A 203 17.07 -7.76 -2.64
CA VAL A 203 16.80 -6.59 -3.46
C VAL A 203 16.49 -7.06 -4.88
N PHE A 204 15.30 -6.72 -5.39
CA PHE A 204 14.80 -7.17 -6.69
C PHE A 204 14.91 -8.70 -6.90
N GLY A 205 14.58 -9.51 -5.90
CA GLY A 205 14.63 -10.98 -6.00
C GLY A 205 16.03 -11.59 -5.83
N LYS A 206 17.06 -10.78 -5.53
CA LYS A 206 18.43 -11.26 -5.33
C LYS A 206 18.86 -11.07 -3.89
N SER A 207 19.40 -12.12 -3.29
CA SER A 207 20.00 -12.04 -1.96
C SER A 207 21.30 -11.25 -2.00
N ILE A 208 21.42 -10.26 -1.11
CA ILE A 208 22.54 -9.35 -0.96
C ILE A 208 22.97 -9.37 0.50
N GLU A 209 24.26 -9.53 0.73
CA GLU A 209 24.86 -9.43 2.05
C GLU A 209 25.32 -7.99 2.30
N LEU A 210 24.72 -7.35 3.31
CA LEU A 210 25.02 -5.97 3.66
C LEU A 210 26.10 -5.91 4.74
N THR A 211 26.93 -4.89 4.65
CA THR A 211 27.97 -4.55 5.64
C THR A 211 27.91 -3.06 5.95
N ARG A 212 28.87 -2.55 6.74
CA ARG A 212 29.02 -1.10 6.97
C ARG A 212 29.34 -0.32 5.69
N GLN A 213 29.87 -0.99 4.65
CA GLN A 213 30.12 -0.36 3.36
C GLN A 213 28.83 -0.25 2.56
N GLU A 214 28.61 0.91 1.94
CA GLU A 214 27.45 1.15 1.08
C GLU A 214 27.47 0.20 -0.13
N THR A 215 26.40 -0.59 -0.25
CA THR A 215 26.15 -1.45 -1.41
C THR A 215 25.15 -0.76 -2.31
N SER A 216 25.56 -0.44 -3.54
CA SER A 216 24.73 0.26 -4.53
C SER A 216 24.27 -0.69 -5.64
N ILE A 217 22.97 -0.67 -5.93
CA ILE A 217 22.31 -1.55 -6.90
C ILE A 217 21.50 -0.67 -7.87
N PRO A 218 21.65 -0.85 -9.20
CA PRO A 218 20.89 -0.08 -10.18
C PRO A 218 19.37 -0.27 -10.06
N MET A 219 18.62 0.82 -10.21
CA MET A 219 17.17 0.82 -10.31
C MET A 219 16.73 0.34 -11.70
N PRO A 220 15.83 -0.66 -11.79
CA PRO A 220 15.19 -1.02 -13.05
C PRO A 220 14.37 0.13 -13.63
N ALA A 221 14.38 0.28 -14.95
CA ALA A 221 13.73 1.40 -15.64
C ALA A 221 12.21 1.45 -15.44
N ASP A 222 11.57 0.29 -15.26
CA ASP A 222 10.12 0.14 -15.00
C ASP A 222 9.70 0.54 -13.58
N ARG A 223 10.67 0.76 -12.68
CA ARG A 223 10.45 1.17 -11.29
C ARG A 223 10.60 2.67 -11.06
N CYS A 224 10.84 3.44 -12.11
CA CYS A 224 10.91 4.90 -12.07
C CYS A 224 9.81 5.49 -12.95
N ALA A 225 9.00 6.40 -12.42
CA ALA A 225 7.94 7.11 -13.15
C ALA A 225 8.42 8.39 -13.87
#